data_AF-A0A3N0CPH1-F1
#
_entry.id   AF-A0A3N0CPH1-F1
#
_cell.length_a   1.000
_cell.length_b   1.000
_cell.length_c   1.000
_cell.angle_alpha   90.00
_cell.angle_beta   90.00
_cell.angle_gamma   90.00
#
_symmetry.space_group_name_H-M   'P 1'
#
loop_
_entity.id
_entity.type
_entity.pdbx_description
1 polymer ?
#
loop_
_entity_poly.entity_id
_entity_poly.type
_entity_poly.pdbx_seq_one_letter_code
_entity_poly.pdbx_strand_id
1 'polypeptide(L)'
;MRSTFAALALRLRVARLPREPQEVPLVVRARTRDGDELIVLATLAFQITDPEHATRVPDVDVTTATLAEELAAQAFAHLTVDQVRDCPAALLDDVVAEVSARSVIWGVTAQSLRIDEIDLRLAGPA
;
A
#
# COMPACT_ATOMS: atom_id res chain seq x y z
N MET A 1 21.40 18.88 29.04
CA MET A 1 22.02 17.56 28.73
C MET A 1 21.03 16.49 28.24
N ARG A 2 19.84 16.81 27.71
CA ARG A 2 18.91 15.80 27.13
C ARG A 2 18.94 15.70 25.59
N SER A 3 19.63 16.62 24.91
CA SER A 3 19.59 16.77 23.44
C SER A 3 20.46 15.75 22.69
N THR A 4 21.58 15.30 23.28
CA THR A 4 22.56 14.46 22.57
C THR A 4 22.11 13.00 22.41
N PHE A 5 21.38 12.45 23.39
CA PHE A 5 20.90 11.06 23.35
C PHE A 5 19.76 10.86 22.35
N ALA A 6 18.83 11.80 22.28
CA ALA A 6 17.71 11.75 21.32
C ALA A 6 18.22 11.84 19.87
N ALA A 7 19.19 12.71 19.60
CA ALA A 7 19.80 12.83 18.28
C ALA A 7 20.55 11.54 17.87
N LEU A 8 21.25 10.90 18.80
CA LEU A 8 21.95 9.64 18.53
C LEU A 8 20.97 8.49 18.27
N ALA A 9 19.90 8.39 19.07
CA ALA A 9 18.85 7.38 18.89
C ALA A 9 18.13 7.53 17.54
N LEU A 10 17.85 8.76 17.11
CA LEU A 10 17.25 9.04 15.80
C LEU A 10 18.19 8.63 14.65
N ARG A 11 19.48 9.00 14.73
CA ARG A 11 20.48 8.61 13.72
C ARG A 11 20.63 7.10 13.58
N LEU A 12 20.60 6.38 14.70
CA LEU A 12 20.65 4.91 14.69
C LEU A 12 19.39 4.28 14.08
N ARG A 13 18.21 4.90 14.27
CA ARG A 13 16.97 4.44 13.60
C ARG A 13 17.00 4.70 12.10
N VAL A 14 17.43 5.89 11.68
CA VAL A 14 17.58 6.26 10.27
C VAL A 14 18.55 5.34 9.53
N ALA A 15 19.67 4.98 10.16
CA ALA A 15 20.66 4.07 9.56
C ALA A 15 20.18 2.63 9.40
N ARG A 16 19.07 2.24 10.05
CA ARG A 16 18.52 0.87 10.01
C ARG A 16 17.36 0.69 9.03
N LEU A 17 16.81 1.76 8.49
CA LEU A 17 15.72 1.64 7.51
C LEU A 17 16.26 1.10 6.18
N PRO A 18 15.62 0.06 5.61
CA PRO A 18 15.99 -0.43 4.29
C PRO A 18 15.74 0.65 3.25
N ARG A 19 16.76 0.97 2.46
CA ARG A 19 16.65 1.90 1.33
C ARG A 19 16.43 1.20 0.00
N GLU A 20 16.54 -0.11 -0.01
CA GLU A 20 16.20 -0.95 -1.16
C GLU A 20 14.68 -1.05 -1.29
N PRO A 21 14.15 -1.34 -2.49
CA PRO A 21 12.73 -1.65 -2.67
C PRO A 21 12.28 -2.74 -1.71
N GLN A 22 11.13 -2.53 -1.10
CA GLN A 22 10.48 -3.45 -0.17
C GLN A 22 9.19 -3.92 -0.80
N GLU A 23 8.92 -5.22 -0.67
CA GLU A 23 7.66 -5.81 -1.08
C GLU A 23 6.83 -6.11 0.17
N VAL A 24 5.60 -5.61 0.20
CA VAL A 24 4.65 -5.90 1.27
C VAL A 24 3.39 -6.55 0.71
N PRO A 25 2.92 -7.65 1.31
CA PRO A 25 1.65 -8.24 0.94
C PRO A 25 0.50 -7.35 1.39
N LEU A 26 -0.53 -7.28 0.56
CA LEU A 26 -1.76 -6.55 0.78
C LEU A 26 -2.94 -7.53 0.80
N VAL A 27 -3.95 -7.21 1.61
CA VAL A 27 -5.25 -7.88 1.62
C VAL A 27 -6.33 -6.85 1.33
N VAL A 28 -6.63 -6.65 0.05
CA VAL A 28 -7.62 -5.67 -0.39
C VAL A 28 -9.01 -6.27 -0.28
N ARG A 29 -9.86 -5.66 0.55
CA ARG A 29 -11.28 -6.01 0.65
C ARG A 29 -12.10 -4.97 -0.08
N ALA A 30 -12.79 -5.40 -1.13
CA ALA A 30 -13.56 -4.51 -1.98
C ALA A 30 -14.97 -5.07 -2.22
N ARG A 31 -15.89 -4.17 -2.54
CA ARG A 31 -17.20 -4.54 -3.10
C ARG A 31 -17.27 -3.97 -4.50
N THR A 32 -17.44 -4.83 -5.50
CA THR A 32 -17.50 -4.45 -6.91
C THR A 32 -18.82 -3.77 -7.26
N ARG A 33 -18.86 -3.18 -8.46
CA ARG A 33 -20.01 -2.45 -9.00
C ARG A 33 -21.27 -3.31 -9.14
N ASP A 34 -21.11 -4.60 -9.44
CA ASP A 34 -22.18 -5.61 -9.50
C ASP A 34 -22.64 -6.06 -8.11
N GLY A 35 -21.96 -5.63 -7.05
CA GLY A 35 -22.37 -5.83 -5.66
C GLY A 35 -21.73 -7.03 -4.99
N ASP A 36 -20.84 -7.75 -5.67
CA ASP A 36 -20.07 -8.88 -5.14
C ASP A 36 -18.96 -8.43 -4.19
N GLU A 37 -18.66 -9.25 -3.18
CA GLU A 37 -17.54 -9.02 -2.27
C GLU A 37 -16.29 -9.75 -2.77
N LEU A 38 -15.18 -9.03 -2.80
CA LEU A 38 -13.88 -9.53 -3.23
C LEU A 38 -12.85 -9.44 -2.10
N ILE A 39 -12.00 -10.45 -2.03
CA ILE A 39 -10.71 -10.37 -1.36
C ILE A 39 -9.64 -10.50 -2.43
N VAL A 40 -8.84 -9.46 -2.63
CA VAL A 40 -7.73 -9.46 -3.57
C VAL A 40 -6.43 -9.50 -2.78
N LEU A 41 -5.64 -10.56 -2.98
CA LEU A 41 -4.27 -10.63 -2.50
C LEU A 41 -3.37 -9.96 -3.53
N ALA A 42 -2.58 -9.01 -3.07
CA ALA A 42 -1.70 -8.23 -3.92
C ALA A 42 -0.36 -7.98 -3.23
N THR A 43 0.63 -7.58 -4.00
CA THR A 43 1.95 -7.17 -3.49
C THR A 43 2.22 -5.74 -3.93
N LEU A 44 2.55 -4.88 -2.98
CA LEU A 44 3.04 -3.53 -3.22
C LEU A 44 4.56 -3.51 -3.10
N ALA A 45 5.24 -3.01 -4.13
CA ALA A 45 6.64 -2.62 -4.04
C ALA A 45 6.73 -1.12 -3.75
N PHE A 46 7.47 -0.74 -2.71
CA PHE A 46 7.75 0.66 -2.39
C PHE A 46 9.19 0.85 -1.91
N GLN A 47 9.64 2.10 -1.87
CA GLN A 47 10.97 2.46 -1.39
C GLN A 47 10.90 3.62 -0.41
N ILE A 48 11.68 3.54 0.67
CA ILE A 48 11.89 4.65 1.58
C ILE A 48 12.92 5.61 0.95
N THR A 49 12.45 6.77 0.52
CA THR A 49 13.25 7.83 -0.11
C THR A 49 13.73 8.88 0.90
N ASP A 50 12.99 9.08 2.00
CA ASP A 50 13.41 9.93 3.13
C ASP A 50 13.27 9.19 4.48
N PRO A 51 14.35 8.56 4.95
CA PRO A 51 14.39 7.88 6.24
C PRO A 51 14.08 8.77 7.45
N GLU A 52 14.37 10.07 7.40
CA GLU A 52 14.12 10.97 8.53
C GLU A 52 12.63 11.20 8.75
N HIS A 53 11.85 11.26 7.67
CA HIS A 53 10.39 11.29 7.74
C HIS A 53 9.81 9.91 8.05
N ALA A 54 10.33 8.84 7.44
CA ALA A 54 9.85 7.49 7.67
C ALA A 54 10.01 7.04 9.14
N THR A 55 11.09 7.42 9.82
CA THR A 55 11.28 7.10 11.26
C THR A 55 10.30 7.77 12.21
N ARG A 56 9.53 8.76 11.74
CA ARG A 56 8.46 9.42 12.52
C ARG A 56 7.12 8.69 12.39
N VAL A 57 7.01 7.78 11.42
CA VAL A 57 5.84 6.92 11.24
C VAL A 57 6.07 5.63 12.06
N PRO A 58 5.19 5.30 13.02
CA PRO A 58 5.40 4.16 13.93
C PRO A 58 5.64 2.84 13.19
N ASP A 59 4.91 2.61 12.10
CA ASP A 59 5.03 1.44 11.22
C ASP A 59 4.80 1.87 9.77
N VAL A 60 5.86 2.35 9.11
CA VAL A 60 5.76 2.92 7.76
C VAL A 60 5.27 1.90 6.73
N ASP A 61 5.67 0.64 6.88
CA ASP A 61 5.29 -0.45 5.98
C ASP A 61 3.78 -0.70 6.06
N VAL A 62 3.25 -0.84 7.28
CA VAL A 62 1.81 -1.05 7.54
C VAL A 62 1.01 0.16 7.09
N THR A 63 1.48 1.37 7.39
CA THR A 63 0.79 2.61 7.02
C THR A 63 0.69 2.74 5.50
N THR A 64 1.78 2.44 4.79
CA THR A 64 1.83 2.43 3.32
C THR A 64 0.93 1.33 2.74
N ALA A 65 0.97 0.12 3.32
CA ALA A 65 0.14 -1.00 2.89
C ALA A 65 -1.35 -0.71 3.04
N THR A 66 -1.79 -0.19 4.20
CA THR A 66 -3.19 0.17 4.44
C THR A 66 -3.67 1.26 3.47
N LEU A 67 -2.84 2.27 3.19
CA LEU A 67 -3.16 3.28 2.18
C LEU A 67 -3.37 2.65 0.79
N ALA A 68 -2.49 1.73 0.39
CA ALA A 68 -2.60 1.04 -0.89
C ALA A 68 -3.84 0.14 -0.95
N GLU A 69 -4.18 -0.56 0.13
CA GLU A 69 -5.40 -1.36 0.24
C GLU A 69 -6.66 -0.52 0.08
N GLU A 70 -6.73 0.64 0.74
CA GLU A 70 -7.87 1.56 0.64
C GLU A 70 -8.04 2.09 -0.79
N LEU A 71 -6.96 2.54 -1.42
CA LEU A 71 -6.99 3.08 -2.77
C LEU A 71 -7.31 2.02 -3.82
N ALA A 72 -6.74 0.82 -3.69
CA ALA A 72 -7.08 -0.31 -4.55
C ALA A 72 -8.55 -0.72 -4.38
N ALA A 73 -9.07 -0.77 -3.14
CA ALA A 73 -10.46 -1.09 -2.89
C ALA A 73 -11.42 -0.06 -3.52
N GLN A 74 -11.08 1.23 -3.44
CA GLN A 74 -11.83 2.30 -4.11
C GLN A 74 -11.82 2.15 -5.63
N ALA A 75 -10.66 1.84 -6.22
CA ALA A 75 -10.54 1.58 -7.64
C ALA A 75 -11.42 0.39 -8.09
N PHE A 76 -11.37 -0.72 -7.34
CA PHE A 76 -12.14 -1.93 -7.64
C PHE A 76 -13.65 -1.75 -7.45
N ALA A 77 -14.09 -0.82 -6.60
CA ALA A 77 -15.52 -0.54 -6.42
C ALA A 77 -16.22 -0.04 -7.70
N HIS A 78 -15.46 0.49 -8.65
CA HIS A 78 -15.99 0.95 -9.94
C HIS A 78 -15.98 -0.14 -11.03
N LEU A 79 -15.42 -1.31 -10.74
CA LEU A 79 -15.27 -2.43 -11.66
C LEU A 79 -16.26 -3.56 -11.33
N THR A 80 -16.58 -4.39 -12.33
CA THR A 80 -17.19 -5.72 -12.09
C THR A 80 -16.14 -6.74 -11.68
N VAL A 81 -16.56 -7.89 -11.16
CA VAL A 81 -15.65 -8.99 -10.82
C VAL A 81 -14.73 -9.37 -11.99
N ASP A 82 -15.30 -9.53 -13.19
CA ASP A 82 -14.53 -9.89 -14.38
C ASP A 82 -13.52 -8.80 -14.76
N GLN A 83 -13.87 -7.53 -14.58
CA GLN A 83 -12.95 -6.42 -14.82
C GLN A 83 -11.83 -6.35 -13.79
N VAL A 84 -12.07 -6.77 -12.54
CA VAL A 84 -10.99 -6.89 -11.53
C VAL A 84 -10.06 -8.07 -11.86
N ARG A 85 -10.58 -9.17 -12.40
CA ARG A 85 -9.75 -10.29 -12.88
C ARG A 85 -8.86 -9.91 -14.05
N ASP A 86 -9.43 -9.19 -15.01
CA ASP A 86 -8.71 -8.67 -16.17
C ASP A 86 -8.21 -7.23 -15.93
N CYS A 87 -7.89 -6.89 -14.68
CA CYS A 87 -7.59 -5.51 -14.27
C CYS A 87 -6.56 -4.87 -15.20
N PRO A 88 -6.90 -3.74 -15.85
CA PRO A 88 -5.96 -3.04 -16.71
C PRO A 88 -4.72 -2.62 -15.92
N ALA A 89 -3.53 -2.83 -16.48
CA ALA A 89 -2.27 -2.39 -15.86
C ALA A 89 -2.30 -0.88 -15.55
N ALA A 90 -2.89 -0.07 -16.43
CA ALA A 90 -3.05 1.36 -16.23
C ALA A 90 -3.81 1.73 -14.94
N LEU A 91 -4.80 0.94 -14.52
CA LEU A 91 -5.51 1.20 -13.26
C LEU A 91 -4.61 0.93 -12.05
N LEU A 92 -3.79 -0.11 -12.10
CA LEU A 92 -2.83 -0.40 -11.03
C LEU A 92 -1.74 0.69 -10.99
N ASP A 93 -1.31 1.19 -12.14
CA ASP A 93 -0.36 2.30 -12.24
C ASP A 93 -0.95 3.59 -11.64
N ASP A 94 -2.23 3.88 -11.88
CA ASP A 94 -2.93 5.02 -11.28
C ASP A 94 -3.01 4.89 -9.75
N VAL A 95 -3.30 3.69 -9.23
CA VAL A 95 -3.28 3.42 -7.79
C VAL A 95 -1.88 3.62 -7.22
N VAL A 96 -0.84 3.11 -7.88
CA VAL A 96 0.57 3.31 -7.46
C VAL A 96 0.95 4.77 -7.43
N ALA A 97 0.57 5.54 -8.46
CA ALA A 97 0.83 6.97 -8.53
C ALA A 97 0.18 7.72 -7.36
N GLU A 98 -1.07 7.40 -7.03
CA GLU A 98 -1.80 8.01 -5.92
C GLU A 98 -1.22 7.59 -4.56
N VAL A 99 -0.86 6.32 -4.37
CA VAL A 99 -0.15 5.85 -3.16
C VAL A 99 1.14 6.64 -3.00
N SER A 100 1.95 6.74 -4.05
CA SER A 100 3.22 7.47 -4.03
C SER A 100 3.02 8.96 -3.70
N ALA A 101 2.02 9.61 -4.30
CA ALA A 101 1.73 11.01 -4.06
C ALA A 101 1.34 11.27 -2.59
N ARG A 102 0.57 10.36 -1.99
CA ARG A 102 0.11 10.49 -0.60
C ARG A 102 1.15 10.01 0.42
N SER A 103 2.00 9.05 0.08
CA SER A 103 3.05 8.50 0.95
C SER A 103 4.33 9.33 0.98
N VAL A 104 4.47 10.32 0.08
CA VAL A 104 5.66 11.18 0.03
C VAL A 104 5.92 11.93 1.34
N ILE A 105 4.85 12.28 2.08
CA ILE A 105 4.95 12.94 3.39
C ILE A 105 5.56 12.04 4.47
N TRP A 106 5.56 10.72 4.24
CA TRP A 106 6.22 9.72 5.07
C TRP A 106 7.63 9.38 4.58
N GLY A 107 8.09 10.02 3.49
CA GLY A 107 9.36 9.68 2.86
C GLY A 107 9.33 8.36 2.11
N VAL A 108 8.17 7.99 1.55
CA VAL A 108 7.97 6.74 0.81
C VAL A 108 7.46 7.01 -0.60
N THR A 109 7.97 6.24 -1.55
CA THR A 109 7.55 6.24 -2.96
C THR A 109 7.13 4.83 -3.35
N ALA A 110 5.88 4.68 -3.82
CA ALA A 110 5.41 3.41 -4.38
C ALA A 110 5.97 3.20 -5.79
N GLN A 111 6.28 1.95 -6.14
CA GLN A 111 6.92 1.59 -7.40
C GLN A 111 6.04 0.73 -8.29
N SER A 112 5.35 -0.26 -7.72
CA SER A 112 4.45 -1.14 -8.46
C SER A 112 3.45 -1.81 -7.55
N LEU A 113 2.30 -2.16 -8.11
CA LEU A 113 1.25 -2.96 -7.47
C LEU A 113 0.93 -4.13 -8.39
N ARG A 114 0.94 -5.34 -7.84
CA ARG A 114 0.64 -6.57 -8.58
C ARG A 114 -0.43 -7.37 -7.86
N ILE A 115 -1.46 -7.79 -8.58
CA ILE A 115 -2.45 -8.74 -8.07
C ILE A 115 -1.85 -10.14 -8.14
N ASP A 116 -1.89 -10.87 -7.03
CA ASP A 116 -1.43 -12.24 -6.91
C ASP A 116 -2.60 -13.23 -7.01
N GLU A 117 -3.70 -12.96 -6.32
CA GLU A 117 -4.87 -13.82 -6.26
C GLU A 117 -6.15 -13.02 -6.01
N ILE A 118 -7.29 -13.52 -6.51
CA ILE A 118 -8.61 -12.93 -6.28
C ILE A 118 -9.53 -14.04 -5.77
N ASP A 119 -10.03 -13.87 -4.54
CA ASP A 119 -11.04 -14.72 -3.93
C ASP A 119 -12.40 -14.01 -3.94
N LEU A 120 -13.43 -14.74 -4.38
CA LEU A 120 -14.80 -14.27 -4.52
C LEU A 120 -15.62 -14.72 -3.33
N ARG A 121 -16.09 -13.76 -2.54
CA ARG A 121 -17.09 -14.02 -1.53
C ARG A 121 -18.46 -13.73 -2.13
N LEU A 122 -19.10 -14.80 -2.60
CA LEU A 122 -20.52 -14.76 -2.90
C LEU A 122 -21.24 -14.39 -1.59
N ALA A 123 -21.83 -13.20 -1.55
CA ALA A 123 -22.72 -12.84 -0.46
C ALA A 123 -23.79 -13.94 -0.37
N GLY A 124 -23.86 -14.64 0.76
CA GLY A 124 -24.93 -15.60 1.01
C GLY A 124 -26.29 -14.91 0.85
N PRO A 125 -27.33 -15.63 0.41
CA PRO A 125 -28.64 -15.01 0.18
C PRO A 125 -29.11 -14.30 1.45
N ALA A 126 -29.45 -13.01 1.28
CA ALA A 126 -30.06 -12.17 2.31
C ALA A 126 -31.43 -12.69 2.74
#